data_AF-A0A966AR09-F1
#
_entry.id   AF-A0A966AR09-F1
#
_cell.length_a   1.000
_cell.length_b   1.000
_cell.length_c   1.000
_cell.angle_alpha   90.00
_cell.angle_beta   90.00
_cell.angle_gamma   90.00
#
_symmetry.space_group_name_H-M   'P 1'
#
loop_
_entity.id
_entity.type
_entity.pdbx_description
1 polymer ?
#
loop_
_entity_poly.entity_id
_entity_poly.type
_entity_poly.pdbx_seq_one_letter_code
_entity_poly.pdbx_strand_id
1 'polypeptide(L)'
;MPGKWMRFTHRAAMLAVASSVLLAPHICDARGAFTDDPDSMFYQAGQDIGFRYRTEFTGVDDKSLEKLLESASQLMTLEERPPPTLAALERRIRADLDRLEKVLRSEGYYDARLAYRMQADKKPIGVYVDITTGVRYALKQYTITYSGPGSDKPDLPRDPGSLGVTSGQHAQAVVVTGA
;
A
#
# COMPACT_ATOMS: atom_id res chain seq x y z
N MET A 1 -36.78 18.80 5.93
CA MET A 1 -36.47 19.55 4.70
C MET A 1 -35.81 18.61 3.69
N PRO A 2 -36.51 18.09 2.67
CA PRO A 2 -35.89 17.25 1.65
C PRO A 2 -35.45 18.09 0.43
N GLY A 3 -34.14 18.09 0.18
CA GLY A 3 -33.50 18.75 -0.96
C GLY A 3 -33.66 17.92 -2.24
N LYS A 4 -34.21 18.58 -3.24
CA LYS A 4 -34.71 18.13 -4.54
C LYS A 4 -33.60 17.58 -5.47
N TRP A 5 -33.94 16.48 -6.15
CA TRP A 5 -33.20 15.86 -7.25
C TRP A 5 -33.38 16.69 -8.52
N MET A 6 -32.33 16.84 -9.34
CA MET A 6 -32.45 17.43 -10.68
C MET A 6 -31.97 16.45 -11.73
N ARG A 7 -32.93 15.99 -12.54
CA ARG A 7 -32.75 15.19 -13.75
C ARG A 7 -32.39 16.13 -14.90
N PHE A 8 -31.36 15.79 -15.68
CA PHE A 8 -31.13 16.38 -16.99
C PHE A 8 -31.49 15.36 -18.07
N THR A 9 -32.41 15.76 -18.94
CA THR A 9 -32.89 15.02 -20.12
C THR A 9 -32.58 15.84 -21.37
N HIS A 10 -31.90 15.26 -22.35
CA HIS A 10 -31.93 15.68 -23.77
C HIS A 10 -31.79 14.39 -24.60
N ARG A 11 -32.87 13.84 -25.17
CA ARG A 11 -33.43 14.08 -26.52
C ARG A 11 -32.44 13.92 -27.68
N ALA A 12 -32.52 12.74 -28.31
CA ALA A 12 -32.76 12.48 -29.74
C ALA A 12 -31.90 13.16 -30.82
N ALA A 13 -31.22 12.33 -31.63
CA ALA A 13 -31.04 12.50 -33.08
C ALA A 13 -30.67 11.10 -33.66
N MET A 14 -31.60 10.39 -34.29
CA MET A 14 -31.96 10.39 -35.72
C MET A 14 -31.06 9.50 -36.60
N LEU A 15 -31.73 8.51 -37.20
CA LEU A 15 -31.39 7.60 -38.28
C LEU A 15 -30.61 8.22 -39.45
N ALA A 16 -29.71 7.44 -40.05
CA ALA A 16 -29.53 7.42 -41.51
C ALA A 16 -29.18 5.99 -41.97
N VAL A 17 -30.08 5.41 -42.77
CA VAL A 17 -29.93 4.16 -43.50
C VAL A 17 -29.39 4.49 -44.89
N ALA A 18 -28.38 3.77 -45.36
CA ALA A 18 -28.03 3.72 -46.77
C ALA A 18 -27.71 2.28 -47.17
N SER A 19 -28.66 1.66 -47.88
CA SER A 19 -28.50 0.40 -48.60
C SER A 19 -27.47 0.54 -49.72
N SER A 20 -26.70 -0.52 -49.97
CA SER A 20 -26.35 -0.94 -51.32
C SER A 20 -25.93 -2.40 -51.32
N VAL A 21 -26.73 -3.23 -52.00
CA VAL A 21 -26.47 -4.62 -52.34
C VAL A 21 -25.80 -4.63 -53.71
N LEU A 22 -24.65 -5.32 -53.85
CA LEU A 22 -24.16 -5.82 -55.12
C LEU A 22 -23.53 -7.20 -54.92
N LEU A 23 -23.95 -8.12 -55.77
CA LEU A 23 -23.72 -9.56 -55.81
C LEU A 23 -22.49 -9.88 -56.65
N ALA A 24 -21.55 -10.70 -56.15
CA ALA A 24 -20.85 -11.71 -56.97
C ALA A 24 -20.12 -12.75 -56.08
N PRO A 25 -20.09 -14.03 -56.48
CA PRO A 25 -19.56 -15.14 -55.69
C PRO A 25 -18.08 -15.42 -56.03
N HIS A 26 -17.22 -15.50 -55.01
CA HIS A 26 -15.96 -16.22 -55.11
C HIS A 26 -15.76 -17.03 -53.84
N ILE A 27 -15.91 -18.33 -54.00
CA ILE A 27 -15.39 -19.34 -53.07
C ILE A 27 -13.87 -19.17 -53.10
N CYS A 28 -13.32 -18.58 -52.04
CA CYS A 28 -11.92 -18.77 -51.67
C CYS A 28 -11.92 -19.38 -50.27
N ASP A 29 -11.55 -20.65 -50.28
CA ASP A 29 -11.29 -21.55 -49.18
C ASP A 29 -10.42 -20.86 -48.11
N ALA A 30 -11.02 -20.56 -46.97
CA ALA A 30 -10.28 -20.39 -45.73
C ALA A 30 -10.76 -21.52 -44.82
N ARG A 31 -9.97 -22.61 -44.80
CA ARG A 31 -9.86 -23.52 -43.67
C ARG A 31 -10.14 -22.73 -42.39
N GLY A 32 -11.33 -22.93 -41.81
CA GLY A 32 -11.62 -22.43 -40.49
C GLY A 32 -10.52 -22.96 -39.59
N ALA A 33 -9.73 -22.05 -39.02
CA ALA A 33 -8.82 -22.41 -37.96
C ALA A 33 -9.70 -23.02 -36.87
N PHE A 34 -9.59 -24.32 -36.71
CA PHE A 34 -10.08 -25.08 -35.58
C PHE A 34 -9.42 -24.50 -34.33
N THR A 35 -10.07 -23.52 -33.72
CA THR A 35 -9.91 -23.17 -32.31
C THR A 35 -11.31 -22.80 -31.79
N ASP A 36 -12.22 -23.77 -31.81
CA ASP A 36 -13.18 -23.90 -30.70
C ASP A 36 -12.33 -24.29 -29.48
N ASP A 37 -11.67 -23.29 -28.88
CA ASP A 37 -11.02 -23.48 -27.60
C ASP A 37 -12.04 -23.06 -26.53
N PRO A 38 -12.73 -24.01 -25.87
CA PRO A 38 -13.67 -23.70 -24.80
C PRO A 38 -12.98 -23.02 -23.61
N ASP A 39 -11.65 -23.02 -23.54
CA ASP A 39 -10.89 -22.29 -22.52
C ASP A 39 -10.75 -20.78 -22.84
N SER A 40 -11.08 -20.35 -24.06
CA SER A 40 -11.07 -18.91 -24.43
C SER A 40 -12.08 -18.06 -23.65
N MET A 41 -13.13 -18.68 -23.10
CA MET A 41 -14.11 -18.01 -22.23
C MET A 41 -13.52 -17.58 -20.88
N PHE A 42 -12.43 -18.19 -20.43
CA PHE A 42 -11.78 -17.83 -19.16
C PHE A 42 -10.80 -16.66 -19.27
N TYR A 43 -10.42 -16.27 -20.49
CA TYR A 43 -9.47 -15.16 -20.72
C TYR A 43 -10.14 -13.79 -20.87
N GLN A 44 -11.46 -13.71 -20.97
CA GLN A 44 -12.20 -12.44 -21.09
C GLN A 44 -12.66 -11.85 -19.74
N ALA A 45 -12.42 -12.51 -18.61
CA ALA A 45 -12.74 -11.99 -17.28
C ALA A 45 -11.62 -11.12 -16.65
N GLY A 46 -10.47 -10.98 -17.31
CA GLY A 46 -9.26 -10.39 -16.71
C GLY A 46 -8.79 -9.06 -17.31
N GLN A 47 -9.52 -8.49 -18.26
CA GLN A 47 -9.10 -7.26 -18.94
C GLN A 47 -10.08 -6.14 -18.58
N ASP A 48 -9.59 -5.22 -17.74
CA ASP A 48 -10.21 -3.94 -17.39
C ASP A 48 -11.12 -3.88 -16.15
N ILE A 49 -10.58 -4.26 -14.99
CA ILE A 49 -10.82 -3.56 -13.70
C ILE A 49 -9.75 -3.99 -12.69
N GLY A 50 -8.61 -3.30 -12.65
CA GLY A 50 -7.74 -3.40 -11.47
C GLY A 50 -8.53 -3.06 -10.21
N PHE A 51 -8.24 -3.73 -9.08
CA PHE A 51 -8.94 -3.50 -7.81
C PHE A 51 -8.52 -2.16 -7.19
N ARG A 52 -9.09 -1.06 -7.71
CA ARG A 52 -8.87 0.30 -7.18
C ARG A 52 -9.25 0.33 -5.70
N TYR A 53 -8.37 0.90 -4.90
CA TYR A 53 -8.55 1.03 -3.46
C TYR A 53 -8.18 2.44 -3.03
N ARG A 54 -8.60 2.80 -1.81
CA ARG A 54 -8.19 4.01 -1.12
C ARG A 54 -7.80 3.63 0.30
N THR A 55 -6.70 4.20 0.76
CA THR A 55 -6.10 3.94 2.07
C THR A 55 -6.38 5.09 3.01
N GLU A 56 -6.70 4.78 4.27
CA GLU A 56 -6.86 5.76 5.33
C GLU A 56 -6.21 5.23 6.61
N PHE A 57 -5.47 6.10 7.30
CA PHE A 57 -4.84 5.79 8.58
C PHE A 57 -5.66 6.38 9.72
N THR A 58 -5.81 5.61 10.79
CA THR A 58 -6.54 6.05 12.00
C THR A 58 -5.71 5.78 13.24
N GLY A 59 -5.97 6.51 14.33
CA GLY A 59 -5.33 6.30 15.64
C GLY A 59 -3.95 6.94 15.81
N VAL A 60 -3.58 7.89 14.93
CA VAL A 60 -2.35 8.69 15.07
C VAL A 60 -2.72 10.15 15.34
N ASP A 61 -2.52 10.60 16.57
CA ASP A 61 -2.82 11.99 16.97
C ASP A 61 -1.71 12.97 16.57
N ASP A 62 -0.46 12.50 16.51
CA ASP A 62 0.69 13.31 16.14
C ASP A 62 0.79 13.48 14.61
N LYS A 63 0.59 14.71 14.14
CA LYS A 63 0.64 15.07 12.71
C LYS A 63 2.00 14.87 12.05
N SER A 64 3.09 14.94 12.82
CA SER A 64 4.43 14.68 12.28
C SER A 64 4.63 13.18 12.03
N LEU A 65 4.16 12.34 12.96
CA LEU A 65 4.19 10.89 12.84
C LEU A 65 3.26 10.41 11.73
N GLU A 66 2.05 10.97 11.63
CA GLU A 66 1.09 10.65 10.57
C GLU A 66 1.72 10.86 9.19
N LYS A 67 2.31 12.04 8.93
CA LYS A 67 3.00 12.33 7.66
C LYS A 67 4.16 11.39 7.38
N LEU A 68 4.93 11.03 8.42
CA LEU A 68 6.03 10.08 8.27
C LEU A 68 5.50 8.71 7.81
N LEU A 69 4.42 8.22 8.44
CA LEU A 69 3.79 6.95 8.08
C LEU A 69 3.20 6.99 6.68
N GLU A 70 2.51 8.08 6.31
CA GLU A 70 2.00 8.29 4.95
C GLU A 70 3.12 8.23 3.91
N SER A 71 4.24 8.91 4.18
CA SER A 71 5.39 8.91 3.28
C SER A 71 6.10 7.56 3.16
N ALA A 72 6.04 6.74 4.22
CA ALA A 72 6.61 5.40 4.24
C ALA A 72 5.69 4.35 3.59
N SER A 73 4.40 4.64 3.46
CA SER A 73 3.40 3.67 2.96
C SER A 73 3.51 3.42 1.47
N GLN A 74 3.76 2.16 1.10
CA GLN A 74 3.62 1.71 -0.28
C GLN A 74 2.16 1.53 -0.68
N LEU A 75 1.24 1.28 0.26
CA LEU A 75 -0.18 1.24 -0.07
C LEU A 75 -0.63 2.57 -0.66
N MET A 76 -0.32 3.69 -0.01
CA MET A 76 -0.67 5.02 -0.49
C MET A 76 0.05 5.36 -1.80
N THR A 77 1.34 5.04 -1.89
CA THR A 77 2.14 5.29 -3.11
C THR A 77 1.61 4.54 -4.35
N LEU A 78 1.01 3.37 -4.17
CA LEU A 78 0.58 2.49 -5.26
C LEU A 78 -0.94 2.51 -5.54
N GLU A 79 -1.69 3.46 -4.97
CA GLU A 79 -3.14 3.56 -5.21
C GLU A 79 -3.49 3.71 -6.69
N GLU A 80 -2.67 4.45 -7.44
CA GLU A 80 -2.86 4.62 -8.89
C GLU A 80 -2.46 3.39 -9.71
N ARG A 81 -1.82 2.39 -9.09
CA ARG A 81 -1.43 1.12 -9.70
C ARG A 81 -2.17 -0.04 -9.04
N PRO A 82 -3.49 -0.17 -9.30
CA PRO A 82 -4.32 -1.15 -8.62
C PRO A 82 -3.83 -2.58 -8.86
N PRO A 83 -3.88 -3.45 -7.84
CA PRO A 83 -3.51 -4.85 -8.00
C PRO A 83 -4.51 -5.61 -8.88
N PRO A 84 -4.09 -6.72 -9.50
CA PRO A 84 -4.95 -7.51 -10.39
C PRO A 84 -6.01 -8.33 -9.62
N THR A 85 -5.83 -8.55 -8.32
CA THR A 85 -6.75 -9.36 -7.48
C THR A 85 -6.86 -8.82 -6.06
N LEU A 86 -7.94 -9.18 -5.35
CA LEU A 86 -8.10 -8.92 -3.91
C LEU A 86 -6.98 -9.55 -3.07
N ALA A 87 -6.57 -10.78 -3.39
CA ALA A 87 -5.48 -11.45 -2.68
C ALA A 87 -4.15 -10.71 -2.86
N ALA A 88 -3.91 -10.10 -4.02
CA ALA A 88 -2.75 -9.26 -4.26
C ALA A 88 -2.83 -7.94 -3.46
N LEU A 89 -4.02 -7.34 -3.33
CA LEU A 89 -4.22 -6.20 -2.43
C LEU A 89 -3.91 -6.57 -0.98
N GLU A 90 -4.43 -7.70 -0.51
CA GLU A 90 -4.23 -8.15 0.87
C GLU A 90 -2.76 -8.43 1.18
N ARG A 91 -2.02 -9.03 0.23
CA ARG A 91 -0.56 -9.18 0.34
C ARG A 91 0.17 -7.85 0.44
N ARG A 92 -0.25 -6.85 -0.35
CA ARG A 92 0.31 -5.48 -0.26
C ARG A 92 0.02 -4.87 1.10
N ILE A 93 -1.19 -5.05 1.63
CA ILE A 93 -1.56 -4.54 2.95
C ILE A 93 -0.65 -5.12 4.01
N ARG A 94 -0.52 -6.45 4.09
CA ARG A 94 0.36 -7.11 5.07
C ARG A 94 1.82 -6.63 4.97
N ALA A 95 2.35 -6.56 3.75
CA ALA A 95 3.72 -6.08 3.54
C ALA A 95 3.91 -4.61 3.97
N ASP A 96 2.87 -3.78 3.86
CA ASP A 96 2.92 -2.39 4.30
C ASP A 96 2.80 -2.27 5.82
N LEU A 97 1.97 -3.10 6.48
CA LEU A 97 1.92 -3.17 7.95
C LEU A 97 3.30 -3.50 8.54
N ASP A 98 4.00 -4.49 7.98
CA ASP A 98 5.37 -4.84 8.41
C ASP A 98 6.36 -3.67 8.24
N ARG A 99 6.17 -2.84 7.21
CA ARG A 99 6.98 -1.64 6.99
C ARG A 99 6.64 -0.55 8.01
N LEU A 100 5.37 -0.25 8.20
CA LEU A 100 4.90 0.77 9.13
C LEU A 100 5.28 0.42 10.57
N GLU A 101 5.22 -0.86 10.95
CA GLU A 101 5.69 -1.33 12.25
C GLU A 101 7.19 -1.01 12.45
N LYS A 102 8.03 -1.27 11.45
CA LYS A 102 9.46 -0.92 11.51
C LYS A 102 9.69 0.58 11.68
N VAL A 103 8.91 1.41 10.99
CA VAL A 103 8.98 2.88 11.14
C VAL A 103 8.57 3.30 12.56
N LEU A 104 7.46 2.77 13.08
CA LEU A 104 6.98 3.06 14.44
C LEU A 104 8.02 2.68 15.50
N ARG A 105 8.61 1.49 15.38
CA ARG A 105 9.71 1.05 16.25
C ARG A 105 10.94 1.95 16.13
N SER A 106 11.25 2.41 14.92
CA SER A 106 12.35 3.34 14.69
C SER A 106 12.10 4.75 15.24
N GLU A 107 10.84 5.07 15.56
CA GLU A 107 10.45 6.31 16.25
C GLU A 107 10.29 6.13 17.77
N GLY A 108 10.56 4.93 18.29
CA GLY A 108 10.48 4.60 19.71
C GLY A 108 9.13 4.02 20.16
N TYR A 109 8.20 3.73 19.26
CA TYR A 109 6.92 3.08 19.55
C TYR A 109 7.04 1.56 19.48
N TYR A 110 7.71 0.95 20.45
CA TYR A 110 7.97 -0.49 20.45
C TYR A 110 6.76 -1.37 20.71
N ASP A 111 5.73 -0.83 21.38
CA ASP A 111 4.46 -1.51 21.66
C ASP A 111 3.36 -1.14 20.66
N ALA A 112 3.74 -0.53 19.54
CA ALA A 112 2.76 -0.17 18.52
C ALA A 112 2.05 -1.43 18.00
N ARG A 113 0.73 -1.34 17.85
CA ARG A 113 -0.08 -2.39 17.24
C ARG A 113 -0.76 -1.84 16.01
N LEU A 114 -0.69 -2.59 14.92
CA LEU A 114 -1.36 -2.26 13.67
C LEU A 114 -2.41 -3.32 13.35
N ALA A 115 -3.59 -2.87 12.96
CA ALA A 115 -4.65 -3.70 12.43
C ALA A 115 -5.12 -3.12 11.09
N TYR A 116 -5.77 -3.94 10.27
CA TYR A 116 -6.38 -3.47 9.04
C TYR A 116 -7.81 -3.94 8.91
N ARG A 117 -8.63 -3.14 8.21
CA ARG A 117 -9.98 -3.47 7.80
C ARG A 117 -10.16 -3.14 6.33
N MET A 118 -10.82 -4.03 5.60
CA MET A 118 -11.08 -3.86 4.17
C MET A 118 -12.58 -3.93 3.89
N GLN A 119 -13.08 -2.97 3.12
CA GLN A 119 -14.46 -2.88 2.65
C GLN A 119 -14.49 -3.24 1.16
N ALA A 120 -14.46 -4.54 0.87
CA ALA A 120 -14.40 -5.08 -0.50
C ALA A 120 -15.70 -4.89 -1.31
N ASP A 121 -16.80 -4.57 -0.63
CA ASP A 121 -18.10 -4.21 -1.18
C ASP A 121 -18.12 -2.81 -1.81
N LYS A 122 -17.18 -1.94 -1.43
CA LYS A 122 -17.06 -0.58 -1.96
C LYS A 122 -16.19 -0.52 -3.22
N LYS A 123 -16.51 0.43 -4.10
CA LYS A 123 -15.72 0.78 -5.29
C LYS A 123 -15.43 2.29 -5.25
N PRO A 124 -14.17 2.74 -5.02
CA PRO A 124 -12.98 1.92 -4.73
C PRO A 124 -13.08 1.20 -3.39
N ILE A 125 -12.31 0.14 -3.22
CA ILE A 125 -12.22 -0.62 -1.98
C ILE A 125 -11.65 0.27 -0.88
N GLY A 126 -12.35 0.37 0.25
CA GLY A 126 -11.83 1.08 1.42
C GLY A 126 -10.85 0.22 2.19
N VAL A 127 -9.61 0.66 2.34
CA VAL A 127 -8.58 0.03 3.17
C VAL A 127 -8.28 0.96 4.33
N TYR A 128 -8.56 0.49 5.54
CA TYR A 128 -8.32 1.24 6.77
C TYR A 128 -7.21 0.56 7.54
N VAL A 129 -6.17 1.31 7.90
CA VAL A 129 -5.10 0.84 8.79
C VAL A 129 -5.28 1.54 10.12
N ASP A 130 -5.63 0.76 11.14
CA ASP A 130 -5.84 1.23 12.50
C ASP A 130 -4.52 1.09 13.27
N ILE A 131 -3.96 2.21 13.71
CA ILE A 131 -2.65 2.27 14.38
C ILE A 131 -2.86 2.62 15.85
N THR A 132 -2.41 1.76 16.74
CA THR A 132 -2.33 2.05 18.18
C THR A 132 -0.88 2.25 18.54
N THR A 133 -0.43 3.50 18.68
CA THR A 133 0.97 3.86 18.91
C THR A 133 1.51 3.39 20.26
N GLY A 134 0.67 3.42 21.30
CA GLY A 134 1.09 3.08 22.67
C GLY A 134 2.02 4.14 23.27
N VAL A 135 2.94 3.70 24.14
CA VAL A 135 3.94 4.59 24.77
C VAL A 135 5.17 4.76 23.87
N ARG A 136 5.70 5.98 23.84
CA ARG A 136 6.98 6.28 23.19
C ARG A 136 8.12 6.06 24.18
N TYR A 137 8.96 5.06 23.91
CA TYR A 137 10.07 4.70 24.78
C TYR A 137 11.26 5.64 24.60
N ALA A 138 11.95 5.92 25.70
CA ALA A 138 13.19 6.68 25.74
C ALA A 138 14.34 5.80 26.24
N LEU A 139 15.55 6.05 25.75
CA LEU A 139 16.75 5.36 26.22
C LEU A 139 17.10 5.85 27.62
N LYS A 140 17.04 4.95 28.61
CA LYS A 140 17.29 5.28 30.03
C LYS A 140 18.72 4.98 30.46
N GLN A 141 19.29 3.87 30.02
CA GLN A 141 20.63 3.41 30.42
C GLN A 141 21.22 2.57 29.29
N TYR A 142 22.53 2.64 29.11
CA TYR A 142 23.29 1.84 28.17
C TYR A 142 24.50 1.23 28.90
N THR A 143 25.04 0.14 28.37
CA THR A 143 26.26 -0.49 28.87
C THR A 143 27.03 -1.02 27.66
N ILE A 144 28.25 -0.52 27.46
CA ILE A 144 29.11 -0.91 26.35
C ILE A 144 30.06 -2.00 26.88
N THR A 145 29.99 -3.19 26.31
CA THR A 145 30.88 -4.31 26.64
C THR A 145 31.65 -4.72 25.41
N TYR A 146 32.98 -4.75 25.50
CA TYR A 146 33.86 -5.23 24.45
C TYR A 146 34.26 -6.68 24.72
N SER A 147 34.26 -7.53 23.69
CA SER A 147 34.65 -8.94 23.79
C SER A 147 35.57 -9.34 22.65
N GLY A 148 36.56 -10.19 22.94
CA GLY A 148 37.52 -10.73 21.97
C GLY A 148 38.90 -10.05 22.02
N PRO A 149 39.87 -10.50 21.22
CA PRO A 149 41.23 -9.94 21.21
C PRO A 149 41.22 -8.43 20.93
N GLY A 150 41.84 -7.64 21.80
CA GLY A 150 41.89 -6.19 21.69
C GLY A 150 40.68 -5.45 22.30
N SER A 151 39.82 -6.13 23.07
CA SER A 151 38.73 -5.52 23.85
C SER A 151 39.20 -4.62 25.00
N ASP A 152 40.47 -4.72 25.34
CA ASP A 152 41.17 -3.96 26.38
C ASP A 152 41.84 -2.67 25.85
N LYS A 153 41.81 -2.44 24.53
CA LYS A 153 42.40 -1.25 23.92
C LYS A 153 41.84 0.03 24.57
N PRO A 154 42.71 1.01 24.89
CA PRO A 154 42.29 2.26 25.55
C PRO A 154 41.47 3.15 24.61
N ASP A 155 41.70 3.06 23.30
CA ASP A 155 41.06 3.91 22.27
C ASP A 155 39.62 3.49 21.93
N LEU A 156 39.07 2.51 22.65
CA LEU A 156 37.71 2.06 22.44
C LEU A 156 36.70 3.08 23.02
N PRO A 157 35.67 3.49 22.27
CA PRO A 157 34.61 4.42 22.72
C PRO A 157 33.80 3.92 23.93
N ARG A 158 34.22 4.25 25.16
CA ARG A 158 33.52 3.81 26.39
C ARG A 158 32.39 4.74 26.82
N ASP A 159 32.29 5.91 26.20
CA ASP A 159 31.25 6.92 26.45
C ASP A 159 30.18 6.85 25.34
N PRO A 160 28.88 6.88 25.67
CA PRO A 160 27.80 6.76 24.69
C PRO A 160 27.74 7.97 23.76
N GLY A 161 28.16 9.16 24.23
CA GLY A 161 28.18 10.38 23.45
C GLY A 161 29.19 10.27 22.33
N SER A 162 30.30 9.56 22.58
CA SER A 162 31.27 9.20 21.53
C SER A 162 30.72 8.22 20.49
N LEU A 163 29.57 7.59 20.74
CA LEU A 163 28.81 6.76 19.80
C LEU A 163 27.55 7.45 19.25
N GLY A 164 27.35 8.74 19.55
CA GLY A 164 26.15 9.50 19.13
C GLY A 164 24.88 9.17 19.92
N VAL A 165 24.98 8.52 21.07
CA VAL A 165 23.85 8.13 21.93
C VAL A 165 23.79 9.01 23.17
N THR A 166 22.66 9.70 23.38
CA THR A 166 22.44 10.50 24.60
C THR A 166 21.30 9.92 25.44
N SER A 167 21.52 9.72 26.75
CA SER A 167 20.47 9.26 27.67
C SER A 167 19.34 10.30 27.78
N GLY A 168 18.08 9.85 27.69
CA GLY A 168 16.90 10.71 27.66
C GLY A 168 16.37 11.04 26.26
N GLN A 169 17.08 10.71 25.19
CA GLN A 169 16.54 10.77 23.83
C GLN A 169 15.55 9.62 23.56
N HIS A 170 14.58 9.85 22.69
CA HIS A 170 13.70 8.79 22.19
C HIS A 170 14.54 7.68 21.56
N ALA A 171 14.13 6.43 21.79
CA ALA A 171 14.82 5.26 21.26
C ALA A 171 14.57 5.14 19.75
N GLN A 172 15.21 6.03 18.98
CA GLN A 172 15.17 5.99 17.54
C GLN A 172 16.19 4.96 17.01
N ALA A 173 15.85 4.20 15.98
CA ALA A 173 16.72 3.13 15.47
C ALA A 173 18.08 3.66 14.98
N VAL A 174 18.12 4.89 14.48
CA VAL A 174 19.37 5.59 14.11
C VAL A 174 20.32 5.73 15.30
N VAL A 175 19.78 5.93 16.50
CA VAL A 175 20.57 6.07 17.74
C VAL A 175 21.13 4.71 18.18
N VAL A 176 20.42 3.61 17.92
CA VAL A 176 20.83 2.27 18.38
C VAL A 176 21.92 1.63 17.50
N THR A 177 22.04 2.04 16.24
CA THR A 177 22.91 1.33 15.28
C THR A 177 24.37 1.86 15.27
N GLY A 178 24.62 3.04 15.83
CA GLY A 178 25.93 3.71 15.74
C GLY A 178 26.22 4.20 14.31
N ALA A 179 26.73 5.42 14.17
CA ALA A 179 27.18 5.95 12.87
C ALA A 179 28.52 5.35 12.45
#